data_AF-A0A6N0HXT6-F1
#
_entry.id   AF-A0A6N0HXT6-F1
#
_cell.length_a   1.000
_cell.length_b   1.000
_cell.length_c   1.000
_cell.angle_alpha   90.00
_cell.angle_beta   90.00
_cell.angle_gamma   90.00
#
_symmetry.space_group_name_H-M   'P 1'
#
loop_
_entity.id
_entity.type
_entity.pdbx_description
1 polymer ?
#
loop_
_entity_poly.entity_id
_entity_poly.type
_entity_poly.pdbx_seq_one_letter_code
_entity_poly.pdbx_strand_id
1 'polypeptide(L)'
;MEHGEDWELTAGVRYDQYSDFGNTLNPRLALVWQSTDKFTTKLMYGEAFKAPSFQQLFAETSFTLPNPDLDPERSETLELAFSYAATKNLNLGLNIYHFQQSDFIRAQTVMGLSKRQYMNSGEHTIRGVEVEARLQATKTCASRVTTPFAIQMTMSIGPSRSLSRMPIYVQIGGCCRGGTGICRLTGLVSVLERRAIAENRLMTI
;
A
#
# COMPACT_ATOMS: atom_id res chain seq x y z
N MET A 1 -14.85 -37.73 -6.70
CA MET A 1 -13.81 -36.68 -6.77
C MET A 1 -14.45 -35.55 -7.54
N GLU A 2 -14.93 -34.54 -6.83
CA GLU A 2 -15.63 -33.38 -7.40
C GLU A 2 -14.54 -32.38 -7.80
N HIS A 3 -14.34 -32.18 -9.10
CA HIS A 3 -13.47 -31.11 -9.60
C HIS A 3 -14.25 -29.79 -9.45
N GLY A 4 -14.14 -29.17 -8.29
CA GLY A 4 -14.50 -27.76 -8.14
C GLY A 4 -13.60 -26.92 -9.03
N GLU A 5 -14.14 -25.82 -9.56
CA GLU A 5 -13.35 -24.88 -10.36
C GLU A 5 -12.15 -24.38 -9.53
N ASP A 6 -10.95 -24.45 -10.10
CA ASP A 6 -9.71 -24.01 -9.44
C ASP A 6 -9.66 -22.49 -9.21
N TRP A 7 -10.71 -21.75 -9.60
CA TRP A 7 -10.78 -20.31 -9.57
C TRP A 7 -12.07 -19.81 -8.91
N GLU A 8 -11.97 -18.66 -8.25
CA GLU A 8 -13.06 -17.96 -7.58
C GLU A 8 -13.04 -16.49 -8.01
N LEU A 9 -14.17 -16.00 -8.53
CA LEU A 9 -14.34 -14.61 -8.93
C LEU A 9 -15.33 -13.91 -8.00
N THR A 10 -14.89 -12.86 -7.34
CA THR A 10 -15.73 -11.95 -6.55
C THR A 10 -15.81 -10.60 -7.25
N ALA A 11 -17.01 -10.14 -7.56
CA ALA A 11 -17.27 -8.81 -8.10
C ALA A 11 -18.28 -8.08 -7.23
N GLY A 12 -18.08 -6.78 -7.05
CA GLY A 12 -18.99 -5.91 -6.31
C GLY A 12 -18.90 -4.48 -6.81
N VAL A 13 -19.96 -3.71 -6.59
CA VAL A 13 -20.00 -2.29 -6.91
C VAL A 13 -20.72 -1.56 -5.79
N ARG A 14 -20.20 -0.40 -5.41
CA ARG A 14 -20.83 0.48 -4.42
C ARG A 14 -21.14 1.83 -5.07
N TYR A 15 -22.39 2.25 -4.96
CA TYR A 15 -22.86 3.55 -5.41
C TYR A 15 -23.25 4.37 -4.18
N ASP A 16 -22.68 5.57 -4.04
CA ASP A 16 -23.01 6.51 -2.98
C ASP A 16 -23.51 7.82 -3.57
N GLN A 17 -24.52 8.42 -2.94
CA GLN A 17 -25.08 9.71 -3.32
C GLN A 17 -25.01 10.66 -2.11
N TYR A 18 -24.42 11.82 -2.32
CA TYR A 18 -24.26 12.89 -1.35
C TYR A 18 -24.92 14.16 -1.86
N SER A 19 -25.54 14.91 -0.95
CA SER A 19 -26.15 16.22 -1.26
C SER A 19 -25.11 17.28 -1.62
N ASP A 20 -23.89 17.12 -1.10
CA ASP A 20 -22.93 18.22 -1.05
C ASP A 20 -22.00 18.22 -2.26
N PHE A 21 -21.57 17.04 -2.71
CA PHE A 21 -20.58 16.86 -3.79
C PHE A 21 -21.02 15.86 -4.88
N GLY A 22 -22.28 15.42 -4.86
CA GLY A 22 -22.82 14.53 -5.89
C GLY A 22 -22.62 13.04 -5.59
N ASN A 23 -22.26 12.24 -6.60
CA ASN A 23 -22.29 10.78 -6.53
C ASN A 23 -20.92 10.13 -6.80
N THR A 24 -20.71 8.93 -6.25
CA THR A 24 -19.51 8.12 -6.49
C THR A 24 -19.89 6.68 -6.83
N LEU A 25 -19.09 6.06 -7.70
CA LEU A 25 -19.21 4.65 -8.07
C LEU A 25 -17.86 3.99 -7.78
N ASN A 26 -17.87 2.90 -7.04
CA ASN A 26 -16.66 2.23 -6.55
C ASN A 26 -16.77 0.73 -6.86
N PRO A 27 -16.30 0.28 -8.04
CA PRO A 27 -16.22 -1.14 -8.37
C PRO A 27 -15.09 -1.83 -7.59
N ARG A 28 -15.27 -3.11 -7.32
CA ARG A 28 -14.25 -4.01 -6.78
C ARG A 28 -14.35 -5.37 -7.44
N LEU A 29 -13.21 -5.88 -7.90
CA LEU A 29 -13.06 -7.18 -8.53
C LEU A 29 -11.91 -7.93 -7.88
N ALA A 30 -12.10 -9.21 -7.59
CA ALA A 30 -11.06 -10.10 -7.09
C ALA A 30 -11.20 -11.47 -7.75
N LEU A 31 -10.15 -11.91 -8.44
CA LEU A 31 -10.02 -13.24 -9.00
C LEU A 31 -8.95 -13.98 -8.21
N VAL A 32 -9.30 -15.11 -7.61
CA VAL A 32 -8.38 -16.02 -6.94
C VAL A 32 -8.29 -17.28 -7.78
N TRP A 33 -7.09 -17.69 -8.14
CA TRP A 33 -6.84 -18.90 -8.93
C TRP A 33 -5.82 -19.79 -8.22
N GLN A 34 -6.21 -21.01 -7.91
CA GLN A 34 -5.37 -22.05 -7.30
C GLN A 34 -4.87 -22.99 -8.39
N SER A 35 -3.79 -22.62 -9.09
CA SER A 35 -3.25 -23.46 -10.17
C SER A 35 -2.76 -24.84 -9.71
N THR A 36 -2.43 -24.98 -8.42
CA THR A 36 -2.05 -26.24 -7.76
C THR A 36 -2.28 -26.09 -6.26
N ASP A 37 -2.36 -27.19 -5.49
CA ASP A 37 -2.47 -27.20 -4.02
C ASP A 37 -1.42 -26.35 -3.26
N LYS A 38 -0.34 -25.96 -3.94
CA LYS A 38 0.77 -25.18 -3.38
C LYS A 38 0.88 -23.78 -3.94
N PHE A 39 0.15 -23.43 -5.01
CA PHE A 39 0.33 -22.17 -5.71
C PHE A 39 -1.01 -21.48 -5.91
N THR A 40 -1.11 -20.25 -5.38
CA THR A 40 -2.30 -19.42 -5.50
C THR A 40 -1.92 -18.08 -6.09
N THR A 41 -2.61 -17.69 -7.15
CA THR A 41 -2.55 -16.35 -7.74
C THR A 41 -3.80 -15.58 -7.39
N LYS A 42 -3.67 -14.29 -7.08
CA LYS A 42 -4.78 -13.38 -6.85
C LYS A 42 -4.60 -12.14 -7.69
N LEU A 43 -5.62 -11.77 -8.43
CA LEU A 43 -5.70 -10.50 -9.16
C LEU A 43 -6.85 -9.69 -8.55
N MET A 44 -6.57 -8.49 -8.08
CA MET A 44 -7.57 -7.63 -7.45
C MET A 44 -7.52 -6.25 -8.08
N TYR A 45 -8.69 -5.71 -8.39
CA TYR A 45 -8.89 -4.32 -8.79
C TYR A 45 -9.93 -3.69 -7.88
N GLY A 46 -9.72 -2.45 -7.50
CA GLY A 46 -10.72 -1.72 -6.73
C GLY A 46 -10.51 -0.22 -6.79
N GLU A 47 -11.63 0.48 -6.76
CA GLU A 47 -11.67 1.93 -6.60
C GLU A 47 -12.16 2.28 -5.20
N ALA A 48 -11.63 3.38 -4.67
CA ALA A 48 -12.05 4.01 -3.44
C ALA A 48 -12.02 5.52 -3.61
N PHE A 49 -12.73 6.22 -2.73
CA PHE A 49 -12.75 7.68 -2.72
C PHE A 49 -12.61 8.23 -1.31
N LYS A 50 -12.23 9.50 -1.24
CA LYS A 50 -12.25 10.30 -0.03
C LYS A 50 -13.05 11.56 -0.29
N ALA A 51 -14.16 11.69 0.43
CA ALA A 51 -15.03 12.86 0.35
C ALA A 51 -14.29 14.14 0.75
N PRO A 52 -14.62 15.29 0.14
CA PRO A 52 -14.22 16.59 0.63
C PRO A 52 -14.72 16.80 2.06
N SER A 53 -13.91 17.44 2.90
CA SER A 53 -14.34 17.82 4.24
C SER A 53 -15.25 19.05 4.20
N PHE A 54 -16.13 19.18 5.21
CA PHE A 54 -16.99 20.35 5.37
C PHE A 54 -16.21 21.67 5.34
N GLN A 55 -15.00 21.70 5.91
CA GLN A 55 -14.15 22.88 5.91
C GLN A 55 -13.68 23.27 4.50
N GLN A 56 -13.42 22.30 3.63
CA GLN A 56 -13.00 22.56 2.25
C GLN A 56 -14.17 23.06 1.39
N LEU A 57 -15.39 22.55 1.65
CA LEU A 57 -16.59 22.92 0.90
C LEU A 57 -17.18 24.27 1.31
N PHE A 58 -17.16 24.60 2.60
CA PHE A 58 -17.96 25.72 3.14
C PHE A 58 -17.24 26.67 4.11
N ALA A 59 -16.07 26.31 4.66
CA ALA A 59 -15.40 27.15 5.64
C ALA A 59 -14.42 28.15 5.00
N GLU A 60 -14.72 29.44 5.15
CA GLU A 60 -13.81 30.52 4.79
C GLU A 60 -12.92 30.91 5.97
N THR A 61 -11.63 31.13 5.70
CA THR A 61 -10.67 31.65 6.68
C THR A 61 -9.97 32.91 6.15
N SER A 62 -9.11 33.51 6.96
CA SER A 62 -8.26 34.63 6.55
C SER A 62 -7.29 34.26 5.41
N PHE A 63 -6.97 32.97 5.24
CA PHE A 63 -5.98 32.49 4.28
C PHE A 63 -6.56 31.58 3.20
N THR A 64 -7.76 31.03 3.40
CA THR A 64 -8.37 30.05 2.49
C THR A 64 -9.82 30.39 2.14
N LEU A 65 -10.17 30.15 0.89
CA LEU A 65 -11.54 30.20 0.37
C LEU A 65 -12.08 28.77 0.22
N PRO A 66 -13.36 28.55 0.58
CA PRO A 66 -14.03 27.28 0.33
C PRO A 66 -14.30 27.10 -1.16
N ASN A 67 -14.59 25.87 -1.56
CA ASN A 67 -15.05 25.57 -2.90
C ASN A 67 -16.14 24.48 -2.82
N PRO A 68 -17.41 24.81 -3.06
CA PRO A 68 -18.50 23.83 -3.05
C PRO A 68 -18.46 22.90 -4.27
N ASP A 69 -17.74 23.27 -5.33
CA ASP A 69 -17.60 22.49 -6.57
C ASP A 69 -16.43 21.49 -6.49
N LEU A 70 -16.08 21.00 -5.30
CA LEU A 70 -15.02 20.01 -5.13
C LEU A 70 -15.52 18.60 -5.41
N ASP A 71 -14.78 17.89 -6.24
CA ASP A 71 -14.95 16.46 -6.44
C ASP A 71 -14.26 15.66 -5.32
N PRO A 72 -14.69 14.42 -5.03
CA PRO A 72 -13.97 13.53 -4.13
C PRO A 72 -12.59 13.12 -4.69
N GLU A 73 -11.60 12.97 -3.80
CA GLU A 73 -10.31 12.40 -4.19
C GLU A 73 -10.51 10.91 -4.52
N ARG A 74 -9.97 10.43 -5.65
CA ARG A 74 -10.12 9.02 -6.07
C ARG A 74 -8.84 8.24 -5.91
N SER A 75 -8.96 6.95 -5.62
CA SER A 75 -7.88 6.01 -5.40
C SER A 75 -8.18 4.70 -6.10
N GLU A 76 -7.36 4.33 -7.06
CA GLU A 76 -7.49 3.10 -7.84
C GLU A 76 -6.32 2.18 -7.53
N THR A 77 -6.61 0.92 -7.27
CA THR A 77 -5.61 -0.09 -6.92
C THR A 77 -5.77 -1.31 -7.81
N LEU A 78 -4.70 -1.69 -8.50
CA LEU A 78 -4.55 -2.98 -9.18
C LEU A 78 -3.43 -3.77 -8.49
N GLU A 79 -3.75 -4.96 -8.00
CA GLU A 79 -2.85 -5.84 -7.25
C GLU A 79 -2.80 -7.23 -7.88
N LEU A 80 -1.59 -7.74 -8.07
CA LEU A 80 -1.30 -9.10 -8.49
C LEU A 80 -0.43 -9.78 -7.43
N ALA A 81 -1.00 -10.75 -6.73
CA ALA A 81 -0.34 -11.47 -5.67
C ALA A 81 -0.14 -12.95 -6.03
N PHE A 82 1.01 -13.49 -5.66
CA PHE A 82 1.36 -14.89 -5.77
C PHE A 82 1.72 -15.41 -4.39
N SER A 83 1.18 -16.58 -4.05
CA SER A 83 1.51 -17.31 -2.83
C SER A 83 1.95 -18.72 -3.19
N TYR A 84 3.11 -19.12 -2.67
CA TYR A 84 3.69 -20.42 -2.94
C TYR A 84 4.09 -21.14 -1.64
N ALA A 85 3.42 -22.26 -1.36
CA ALA A 85 3.74 -23.17 -0.28
C ALA A 85 4.90 -24.11 -0.68
N ALA A 86 6.12 -23.57 -0.68
CA ALA A 86 7.34 -24.29 -1.07
C ALA A 86 7.55 -25.58 -0.25
N THR A 87 7.26 -25.54 1.05
CA THR A 87 7.22 -26.72 1.92
C THR A 87 6.10 -26.56 2.96
N LYS A 88 5.79 -27.60 3.74
CA LYS A 88 4.83 -27.51 4.87
C LYS A 88 5.15 -26.39 5.86
N ASN A 89 6.43 -25.98 5.92
CA ASN A 89 6.94 -25.01 6.86
C ASN A 89 7.34 -23.70 6.18
N LEU A 90 7.36 -23.60 4.84
CA LEU A 90 7.84 -22.42 4.14
C LEU A 90 6.78 -21.94 3.14
N ASN A 91 6.30 -20.71 3.34
CA ASN A 91 5.44 -20.01 2.41
C ASN A 91 6.16 -18.78 1.88
N LEU A 92 6.10 -18.58 0.58
CA LEU A 92 6.62 -17.41 -0.11
C LEU A 92 5.45 -16.60 -0.66
N GLY A 93 5.57 -15.29 -0.63
CA GLY A 93 4.62 -14.33 -1.15
C GLY A 93 5.33 -13.34 -2.06
N LEU A 94 4.68 -12.99 -3.17
CA LEU A 94 5.07 -11.89 -4.03
C LEU A 94 3.81 -11.07 -4.31
N ASN A 95 3.83 -9.78 -4.04
CA ASN A 95 2.74 -8.87 -4.35
C ASN A 95 3.25 -7.77 -5.26
N ILE A 96 2.57 -7.51 -6.36
CA ILE A 96 2.89 -6.45 -7.31
C ILE A 96 1.68 -5.55 -7.36
N TYR A 97 1.86 -4.26 -7.11
CA TYR A 97 0.75 -3.33 -7.04
C TYR A 97 1.00 -2.07 -7.87
N HIS A 98 -0.09 -1.57 -8.43
CA HIS A 98 -0.19 -0.28 -9.09
C HIS A 98 -1.30 0.49 -8.40
N PHE A 99 -0.94 1.60 -7.78
CA PHE A 99 -1.85 2.50 -7.09
C PHE A 99 -1.84 3.85 -7.77
N GLN A 100 -3.01 4.38 -8.11
CA GLN A 100 -3.16 5.70 -8.70
C GLN A 100 -4.13 6.49 -7.83
N GLN A 101 -3.74 7.70 -7.48
CA GLN A 101 -4.59 8.63 -6.76
C GLN A 101 -4.74 9.90 -7.59
N SER A 102 -5.97 10.36 -7.77
CA SER A 102 -6.30 11.57 -8.55
C SER A 102 -7.13 12.54 -7.72
N ASP A 103 -7.29 13.76 -8.26
CA ASP A 103 -8.21 14.77 -7.74
C ASP A 103 -7.90 15.22 -6.31
N PHE A 104 -6.62 15.22 -5.92
CA PHE A 104 -6.20 15.68 -4.61
C PHE A 104 -6.68 17.10 -4.31
N ILE A 105 -7.33 17.30 -3.17
CA ILE A 105 -7.84 18.61 -2.79
C ILE A 105 -6.70 19.42 -2.18
N ARG A 106 -6.26 20.46 -2.91
CA ARG A 106 -5.15 21.34 -2.49
C ARG A 106 -5.59 22.80 -2.47
N ALA A 107 -5.11 23.54 -1.48
CA ALA A 107 -5.28 24.99 -1.43
C ALA A 107 -4.28 25.65 -2.39
N GLN A 108 -4.76 26.18 -3.50
CA GLN A 108 -3.97 26.85 -4.53
C GLN A 108 -4.18 28.36 -4.50
N THR A 109 -3.14 29.13 -4.79
CA THR A 109 -3.23 30.59 -4.85
C THR A 109 -4.07 31.00 -6.04
N VAL A 110 -5.11 31.81 -5.81
CA VAL A 110 -5.94 32.37 -6.87
C VAL A 110 -5.34 33.70 -7.33
N MET A 111 -5.19 33.89 -8.64
CA MET A 111 -4.65 35.14 -9.18
C MET A 111 -5.52 36.33 -8.76
N GLY A 112 -4.90 37.38 -8.22
CA GLY A 112 -5.58 38.60 -7.79
C GLY A 112 -6.12 38.59 -6.35
N LEU A 113 -5.94 37.50 -5.58
CA LEU A 113 -6.32 37.42 -4.18
C LEU A 113 -5.13 37.02 -3.29
N SER A 114 -5.08 37.53 -2.07
CA SER A 114 -4.14 37.09 -1.02
C SER A 114 -4.54 35.76 -0.36
N LYS A 115 -5.62 35.12 -0.84
CA LYS A 115 -6.19 33.88 -0.31
C LYS A 115 -5.93 32.71 -1.25
N ARG A 116 -5.94 31.49 -0.71
CA ARG A 116 -5.86 30.23 -1.46
C ARG A 116 -7.23 29.58 -1.55
N GLN A 117 -7.63 29.06 -2.70
CA GLN A 117 -8.89 28.31 -2.84
C GLN A 117 -8.60 26.82 -2.92
N TYR A 118 -9.45 26.00 -2.29
CA TYR A 118 -9.37 24.55 -2.45
C TYR A 118 -9.78 24.15 -3.86
N MET A 119 -8.96 23.34 -4.52
CA MET A 119 -9.23 22.82 -5.86
C MET A 119 -8.68 21.40 -5.99
N ASN A 120 -9.39 20.53 -6.70
CA ASN A 120 -8.87 19.22 -7.11
C ASN A 120 -7.70 19.42 -8.07
N SER A 121 -6.52 18.89 -7.72
CA SER A 121 -5.33 19.04 -8.55
C SER A 121 -4.28 17.97 -8.32
N GLY A 122 -3.76 17.48 -9.42
CA GLY A 122 -2.63 16.57 -9.46
C GLY A 122 -3.05 15.10 -9.38
N GLU A 123 -2.08 14.27 -9.72
CA GLU A 123 -2.21 12.83 -9.80
C GLU A 123 -0.91 12.21 -9.28
N HIS A 124 -1.02 11.12 -8.54
CA HIS A 124 0.12 10.41 -7.97
C HIS A 124 -0.02 8.92 -8.27
N THR A 125 0.96 8.37 -8.98
CA THR A 125 1.02 6.93 -9.29
C THR A 125 2.13 6.28 -8.49
N ILE A 126 1.82 5.26 -7.71
CA ILE A 126 2.78 4.44 -6.98
C ILE A 126 2.79 3.05 -7.59
N ARG A 127 3.97 2.50 -7.86
CA ARG A 127 4.13 1.13 -8.32
C ARG A 127 5.07 0.42 -7.38
N GLY A 128 4.81 -0.82 -7.03
CA GLY A 128 5.66 -1.50 -6.07
C GLY A 128 5.62 -3.01 -6.18
N VAL A 129 6.61 -3.61 -5.55
CA VAL A 129 6.74 -5.04 -5.41
C VAL A 129 7.05 -5.35 -3.95
N GLU A 130 6.33 -6.29 -3.37
CA GLU A 130 6.55 -6.79 -2.03
C GLU A 130 6.86 -8.27 -2.08
N VAL A 131 7.88 -8.69 -1.36
CA VAL A 131 8.28 -10.08 -1.25
C VAL A 131 8.18 -10.49 0.21
N GLU A 132 7.57 -11.63 0.46
CA GLU A 132 7.40 -12.19 1.80
C GLU A 132 7.90 -13.63 1.84
N ALA A 133 8.55 -14.00 2.93
CA ALA A 133 8.94 -15.38 3.23
C ALA A 133 8.59 -15.71 4.68
N ARG A 134 7.66 -16.65 4.88
CA ARG A 134 7.25 -17.17 6.20
C ARG A 134 7.78 -18.58 6.39
N LEU A 135 8.65 -18.78 7.36
CA LEU A 135 9.22 -20.07 7.76
C LEU A 135 8.75 -20.47 9.17
N GLN A 136 8.07 -21.61 9.30
CA GLN A 136 7.74 -22.22 10.58
C GLN A 136 8.82 -23.23 10.95
N ALA A 137 9.83 -22.79 11.71
CA ALA A 137 10.94 -23.66 12.09
C ALA A 137 10.50 -24.63 13.21
N THR A 138 10.46 -25.93 12.89
CA THR A 138 10.25 -26.99 13.88
C THR A 138 11.61 -27.38 14.48
N LYS A 139 12.18 -26.53 15.35
CA LYS A 139 13.24 -26.99 16.26
C LYS A 139 12.66 -27.12 17.65
N THR A 140 12.72 -28.34 18.19
CA THR A 140 12.49 -28.62 19.60
C THR A 140 13.56 -27.89 20.40
N CYS A 141 13.28 -26.66 20.83
CA CYS A 141 13.93 -26.14 22.02
C CYS A 141 13.51 -27.07 23.17
N ALA A 142 14.36 -27.24 24.19
CA ALA A 142 14.11 -28.16 25.31
C ALA A 142 12.75 -27.92 26.02
N SER A 143 12.10 -26.78 25.77
CA SER A 143 10.67 -26.54 25.99
C SER A 143 9.91 -26.56 24.66
N ARG A 144 8.84 -27.37 24.61
CA ARG A 144 7.95 -27.67 23.48
C ARG A 144 7.19 -26.42 22.96
N VAL A 145 7.91 -25.46 22.36
CA VAL A 145 7.36 -24.21 21.82
C VAL A 145 7.77 -24.08 20.35
N THR A 146 6.80 -24.08 19.46
CA THR A 146 6.97 -23.78 18.03
C THR A 146 6.89 -22.27 17.83
N THR A 147 7.90 -21.65 17.20
CA THR A 147 7.87 -20.21 16.88
C THR A 147 7.89 -20.01 15.36
N PRO A 148 6.91 -19.30 14.79
CA PRO A 148 6.96 -18.92 13.38
C PRO A 148 7.96 -17.79 13.17
N PHE A 149 8.72 -17.88 12.09
CA PHE A 149 9.64 -16.86 11.59
C PHE A 149 9.05 -16.28 10.29
N ALA A 150 9.09 -14.96 10.11
CA ALA A 150 8.61 -14.32 8.88
C ALA A 150 9.54 -13.15 8.54
N ILE A 151 9.98 -13.08 7.29
CA ILE A 151 10.70 -11.95 6.71
C ILE A 151 9.77 -11.33 5.67
N GLN A 152 9.57 -10.02 5.73
CA GLN A 152 8.89 -9.26 4.69
C GLN A 152 9.83 -8.17 4.19
N MET A 153 9.89 -7.98 2.87
CA MET A 153 10.63 -6.91 2.22
C MET A 153 9.69 -6.21 1.24
N THR A 154 9.43 -4.93 1.48
CA THR A 154 8.60 -4.10 0.59
C THR A 154 9.49 -3.12 -0.16
N MET A 155 9.39 -3.08 -1.49
CA MET A 155 10.05 -2.10 -2.34
C MET A 155 9.00 -1.33 -3.16
N SER A 156 8.85 -0.03 -2.88
CA SER A 156 7.92 0.86 -3.58
C SER A 156 8.69 1.86 -4.45
N ILE A 157 8.23 2.08 -5.68
CA ILE A 157 8.80 3.02 -6.65
C ILE A 157 7.69 4.01 -7.04
N GLY A 158 7.74 5.20 -6.44
CA GLY A 158 6.85 6.33 -6.74
C GLY A 158 7.48 7.35 -7.71
N PRO A 159 6.72 8.36 -8.19
CA PRO A 159 7.25 9.39 -9.06
C PRO A 159 8.22 10.28 -8.28
N SER A 160 9.25 10.77 -8.96
CA SER A 160 10.41 11.54 -8.45
C SER A 160 10.11 12.76 -7.53
N ARG A 161 8.85 13.15 -7.31
CA ARG A 161 8.48 14.36 -6.55
C ARG A 161 7.76 14.10 -5.21
N SER A 162 7.42 12.86 -4.86
CA SER A 162 6.77 12.56 -3.57
C SER A 162 7.74 11.86 -2.62
N LEU A 163 8.22 12.61 -1.64
CA LEU A 163 9.00 12.14 -0.50
C LEU A 163 8.11 11.24 0.39
N SER A 164 7.98 9.97 0.03
CA SER A 164 7.73 8.93 1.03
C SER A 164 8.70 7.80 0.76
N ARG A 165 9.93 7.97 1.28
CA ARG A 165 10.86 6.86 1.44
C ARG A 165 10.26 5.94 2.49
N MET A 166 9.39 5.02 2.07
CA MET A 166 8.86 4.03 3.00
C MET A 166 10.02 3.16 3.47
N PRO A 167 10.31 3.10 4.77
CA PRO A 167 11.38 2.27 5.27
C PRO A 167 11.05 0.79 5.03
N ILE A 168 12.07 0.01 4.65
CA ILE A 168 11.97 -1.45 4.59
C ILE A 168 11.82 -1.94 6.04
N TYR A 169 10.65 -2.49 6.37
CA TYR A 169 10.42 -3.13 7.67
C TYR A 169 10.77 -4.61 7.59
N VAL A 170 11.86 -5.00 8.26
CA VAL A 170 12.16 -6.42 8.50
C VAL A 170 11.65 -6.77 9.90
N GLN A 171 10.54 -7.49 9.99
CA GLN A 171 10.10 -8.06 11.27
C GLN A 171 10.87 -9.35 11.53
N ILE A 172 11.47 -9.54 12.71
CA ILE A 172 12.23 -10.74 13.06
C ILE A 172 11.65 -11.28 14.38
N GLY A 173 10.98 -12.43 14.33
CA GLY A 173 10.54 -13.17 15.52
C GLY A 173 11.53 -14.28 15.87
N GLY A 174 12.05 -14.31 17.09
CA GLY A 174 13.03 -15.32 17.54
C GLY A 174 12.87 -15.72 19.00
N CYS A 175 13.38 -16.90 19.37
CA CYS A 175 13.30 -17.44 20.73
C CYS A 175 14.42 -16.88 21.63
N CYS A 176 14.07 -16.28 22.77
CA CYS A 176 15.01 -15.96 23.84
C CYS A 176 15.20 -17.20 24.75
N ARG A 177 16.45 -17.55 25.09
CA ARG A 177 16.74 -18.55 26.13
C ARG A 177 16.65 -17.87 27.50
N GLY A 178 15.71 -18.34 28.33
CA GLY A 178 15.67 -18.04 29.77
C GLY A 178 14.62 -17.03 30.18
N GLY A 179 13.67 -17.48 31.00
CA GLY A 179 12.78 -16.61 31.77
C GLY A 179 11.54 -16.13 31.03
N THR A 180 10.39 -16.28 31.67
CA THR A 180 9.07 -15.76 31.30
C THR A 180 9.11 -14.28 30.97
N GLY A 181 9.27 -13.94 29.69
CA GLY A 181 9.22 -12.57 29.19
C GLY A 181 8.96 -12.56 27.68
N ILE A 182 8.01 -11.73 27.25
CA ILE A 182 7.76 -11.46 25.84
C ILE A 182 8.98 -10.70 25.30
N CYS A 183 9.88 -11.38 24.60
CA CYS A 183 10.99 -10.74 23.89
C CYS A 183 10.46 -10.05 22.62
N ARG A 184 10.23 -8.74 22.68
CA ARG A 184 9.98 -7.91 21.50
C ARG A 184 11.32 -7.52 20.88
N LEU A 185 11.88 -8.36 20.00
CA LEU A 185 13.01 -7.96 19.16
C LEU A 185 12.49 -7.04 18.05
N THR A 186 12.30 -5.77 18.39
CA THR A 186 12.05 -4.71 17.40
C THR A 186 13.41 -4.32 16.81
N GLY A 187 13.93 -5.15 15.92
CA GLY A 187 15.15 -4.84 15.17
C GLY A 187 14.80 -4.15 13.87
N LEU A 188 14.91 -2.82 13.83
CA LEU A 188 14.79 -2.05 12.59
C LEU A 188 16.09 -2.25 11.80
N VAL A 189 16.14 -3.26 10.92
CA VAL A 189 17.28 -3.43 10.01
C VAL A 189 17.09 -2.48 8.84
N SER A 190 17.61 -1.27 8.96
CA SER A 190 17.78 -0.34 7.85
C SER A 190 18.82 -0.91 6.87
N VAL A 191 18.36 -1.58 5.81
CA VAL A 191 19.23 -2.06 4.74
C VAL A 191 19.52 -0.91 3.76
N LEU A 192 20.75 -0.38 3.89
CA LEU A 192 21.59 0.30 2.89
C LEU A 192 21.05 1.58 2.22
N GLU A 193 21.26 2.72 2.88
CA GLU A 193 21.74 3.92 2.17
C GLU A 193 23.24 3.75 1.88
N ARG A 194 23.63 3.48 0.62
CA ARG A 194 24.97 3.84 0.13
C ARG A 194 24.88 4.41 -1.30
N ARG A 195 25.11 5.72 -1.36
CA ARG A 195 25.73 6.51 -2.43
C ARG A 195 25.02 6.56 -3.80
N ALA A 196 24.30 7.66 -4.02
CA ALA A 196 24.16 8.27 -5.34
C ALA A 196 24.30 9.81 -5.23
N ILE A 197 25.39 10.29 -4.64
CA ILE A 197 25.85 11.69 -4.76
C ILE A 197 27.39 11.68 -4.74
N ALA A 198 27.99 11.53 -5.91
CA ALA A 198 29.31 12.06 -6.25
C ALA A 198 29.52 11.90 -7.76
N GLU A 199 30.14 12.92 -8.36
CA GLU A 199 30.59 13.01 -9.76
C GLU A 199 29.56 13.51 -10.78
N ASN A 200 29.16 14.77 -10.63
CA ASN A 200 29.03 15.65 -11.79
C ASN A 200 29.66 17.02 -11.49
N ARG A 201 31.00 17.05 -11.53
CA ARG A 201 31.80 18.28 -11.60
C ARG A 201 33.15 17.93 -12.19
N LEU A 202 33.27 18.12 -13.50
CA LEU A 202 34.46 18.58 -14.24
C LEU A 202 34.29 18.22 -15.72
N MET A 203 33.69 19.13 -16.49
CA MET A 203 33.96 19.35 -17.91
C MET A 203 33.22 20.61 -18.32
N THR A 204 33.93 21.74 -18.40
CA THR A 204 33.97 22.67 -19.55
C THR A 204 34.94 23.79 -19.17
N ILE A 205 36.06 23.79 -19.87
CA ILE A 205 36.96 24.89 -20.31
C ILE A 205 36.94 26.17 -19.47
#